data_AF-A0AAU7QWK5-F1
#
_entry.id   AF-A0AAU7QWK5-F1
#
_cell.length_a   1.000
_cell.length_b   1.000
_cell.length_c   1.000
_cell.angle_alpha   90.00
_cell.angle_beta   90.00
_cell.angle_gamma   90.00
#
_symmetry.space_group_name_H-M   'P 1'
#
loop_
_entity.id
_entity.type
_entity.pdbx_description
1 polymer ?
#
loop_
_entity_poly.entity_id
_entity_poly.type
_entity_poly.pdbx_seq_one_letter_code
_entity_poly.pdbx_strand_id
1 'polypeptide(L)'
;MRDELRELFVSTYDLDLPPGDVDPTEPLFGTRSRFGLDSMDTLRFIALLNERYGLDIAATNTDTFRTIERIEAVLGPRKATTVREER
;
A
#
# COMPACT_ATOMS: atom_id res chain seq x y z
N MET A 1 5.55 -10.60 4.11
CA MET A 1 5.28 -9.15 4.10
C MET A 1 4.97 -8.65 2.70
N ARG A 2 5.82 -8.92 1.70
CA ARG A 2 5.49 -8.67 0.29
C ARG A 2 4.20 -9.36 -0.15
N ASP A 3 4.08 -10.67 0.06
CA ASP A 3 2.86 -11.42 -0.27
C ASP A 3 1.61 -10.87 0.42
N GLU A 4 1.68 -10.57 1.71
CA GLU A 4 0.58 -9.95 2.47
C GLU A 4 0.13 -8.61 1.85
N LEU A 5 1.07 -7.76 1.41
CA LEU A 5 0.75 -6.50 0.74
C LEU A 5 0.13 -6.71 -0.64
N ARG A 6 0.61 -7.71 -1.39
CA ARG A 6 0.06 -8.07 -2.69
C ARG A 6 -1.35 -8.63 -2.56
N GLU A 7 -1.57 -9.54 -1.60
CA GLU A 7 -2.88 -10.08 -1.27
C GLU A 7 -3.84 -8.99 -0.84
N LEU A 8 -3.38 -8.09 0.06
CA LEU A 8 -4.18 -6.95 0.48
C LEU A 8 -4.57 -6.07 -0.69
N PHE A 9 -3.63 -5.76 -1.57
CA PHE A 9 -3.86 -4.94 -2.75
C PHE A 9 -4.84 -5.60 -3.73
N VAL A 10 -4.59 -6.85 -4.14
CA VAL A 10 -5.47 -7.62 -5.04
C VAL A 10 -6.86 -7.77 -4.45
N SER A 11 -6.98 -8.08 -3.16
CA SER A 11 -8.27 -8.22 -2.48
C SER A 11 -8.99 -6.89 -2.25
N THR A 12 -8.27 -5.77 -2.12
CA THR A 12 -8.89 -4.44 -1.93
C THR A 12 -9.47 -3.91 -3.23
N TYR A 13 -8.81 -4.17 -4.34
CA TYR A 13 -9.20 -3.68 -5.68
C TYR A 13 -9.86 -4.74 -6.56
N ASP A 14 -10.09 -5.93 -6.03
CA ASP A 14 -10.68 -7.07 -6.75
C ASP A 14 -10.01 -7.32 -8.10
N LEU A 15 -8.67 -7.38 -8.10
CA LEU A 15 -7.90 -7.53 -9.33
C LEU A 15 -7.97 -8.97 -9.85
N ASP A 16 -8.20 -9.12 -11.16
CA ASP A 16 -8.24 -10.42 -11.84
C ASP A 16 -6.82 -10.96 -12.13
N LEU A 17 -5.98 -11.04 -11.10
CA LEU A 17 -4.63 -11.59 -11.19
C LEU A 17 -4.16 -12.13 -9.83
N PRO A 18 -3.29 -13.16 -9.82
CA PRO A 18 -2.78 -13.69 -8.57
C PRO A 18 -1.80 -12.68 -7.93
N PRO A 19 -1.78 -12.56 -6.59
CA PRO A 19 -0.91 -11.63 -5.87
C PRO A 19 0.58 -11.88 -6.15
N GLY A 20 0.97 -13.12 -6.46
CA GLY A 20 2.34 -13.46 -6.86
C GLY A 20 2.80 -12.84 -8.19
N ASP A 21 1.86 -12.41 -9.03
CA ASP A 21 2.13 -11.80 -10.34
C ASP A 21 2.37 -10.28 -10.27
N VAL A 22 2.13 -9.68 -9.09
CA VAL A 22 2.39 -8.27 -8.82
C VAL A 22 3.87 -8.09 -8.46
N ASP A 23 4.63 -7.45 -9.32
CA ASP A 23 6.04 -7.16 -9.11
C ASP A 23 6.18 -6.09 -8.01
N PRO A 24 7.09 -6.27 -7.03
CA PRO A 24 7.17 -5.35 -5.92
C PRO A 24 7.84 -4.02 -6.30
N THR A 25 8.54 -3.98 -7.43
CA THR A 25 9.23 -2.80 -7.95
C THR A 25 8.39 -2.06 -9.00
N GLU A 26 7.31 -2.67 -9.50
CA GLU A 26 6.43 -2.01 -10.46
C GLU A 26 5.50 -1.00 -9.78
N PRO A 27 5.16 0.10 -10.47
CA PRO A 27 4.16 1.05 -9.98
C PRO A 27 2.77 0.42 -9.95
N LEU A 28 2.18 0.34 -8.77
CA LEU A 28 0.82 -0.13 -8.52
C LEU A 28 -0.26 0.89 -8.92
N PHE A 29 0.07 2.18 -8.87
CA PHE A 29 -0.85 3.28 -9.09
C PHE A 29 -0.39 4.26 -10.17
N GLY A 30 -1.35 4.96 -10.78
CA GLY A 30 -1.16 6.01 -11.76
C GLY A 30 -1.06 5.48 -13.20
N THR A 31 -0.78 6.38 -14.15
CA THR A 31 -0.79 6.09 -15.60
C THR A 31 0.27 5.08 -16.05
N ARG A 32 1.26 4.77 -15.20
CA ARG A 32 2.29 3.74 -15.46
C ARG A 32 1.93 2.37 -14.89
N SER A 33 0.87 2.28 -14.10
CA SER A 33 0.37 1.03 -13.56
C SER A 33 -0.44 0.28 -14.60
N ARG A 34 -0.26 -1.05 -14.63
CA ARG A 34 -1.11 -1.94 -15.44
C ARG A 34 -2.48 -2.21 -14.82
N PHE A 35 -2.67 -1.84 -13.55
CA PHE A 35 -3.89 -2.11 -12.78
C PHE A 35 -4.97 -1.05 -13.00
N GLY A 36 -4.66 0.05 -13.70
CA GLY A 36 -5.63 1.11 -13.98
C GLY A 36 -6.08 1.86 -12.74
N LEU A 37 -5.31 1.82 -11.66
CA LEU A 37 -5.64 2.53 -10.42
C LEU A 37 -5.22 3.99 -10.51
N ASP A 38 -6.13 4.86 -10.13
CA ASP A 38 -5.93 6.30 -10.20
C ASP A 38 -5.43 6.88 -8.87
N SER A 39 -5.19 8.19 -8.88
CA SER A 39 -4.80 8.96 -7.69
C SER A 39 -5.78 8.78 -6.52
N MET A 40 -7.08 8.64 -6.82
CA MET A 40 -8.12 8.42 -5.79
C MET A 40 -7.97 7.07 -5.11
N ASP A 41 -7.70 6.01 -5.88
CA ASP A 41 -7.48 4.68 -5.35
C ASP A 41 -6.25 4.66 -4.44
N THR A 42 -5.18 5.33 -4.85
CA THR A 42 -3.95 5.46 -4.05
C THR A 42 -4.23 6.04 -2.68
N LEU A 43 -5.01 7.14 -2.62
CA LEU A 43 -5.38 7.78 -1.36
C LEU A 43 -6.21 6.86 -0.46
N ARG A 44 -7.14 6.11 -1.04
CA ARG A 44 -7.93 5.10 -0.32
C ARG A 44 -7.04 3.99 0.22
N PHE A 45 -6.05 3.52 -0.54
CA PHE A 45 -5.10 2.51 -0.05
C PHE A 45 -4.27 3.03 1.12
N ILE A 46 -3.78 4.26 1.03
CA ILE A 46 -2.99 4.89 2.09
C ILE A 46 -3.82 5.02 3.36
N ALA A 47 -5.06 5.49 3.25
CA ALA A 47 -5.98 5.56 4.39
C ALA A 47 -6.22 4.17 5.02
N LEU A 48 -6.47 3.16 4.19
CA LEU A 48 -6.63 1.78 4.65
C LEU A 48 -5.38 1.24 5.35
N LEU A 49 -4.19 1.52 4.82
CA LEU A 49 -2.92 1.15 5.43
C LEU A 49 -2.68 1.90 6.75
N ASN A 50 -3.02 3.18 6.81
CA ASN A 50 -2.99 3.99 8.03
C ASN A 50 -3.87 3.37 9.12
N GLU A 51 -5.11 3.02 8.79
CA GLU A 51 -6.04 2.39 9.74
C GLU A 51 -5.62 0.97 10.14
N ARG A 52 -5.17 0.15 9.17
CA ARG A 52 -4.84 -1.26 9.41
C ARG A 52 -3.52 -1.46 10.14
N TYR A 53 -2.53 -0.61 9.86
CA TYR A 53 -1.18 -0.72 10.42
C TYR A 53 -0.82 0.42 11.39
N GLY A 54 -1.75 1.35 11.67
CA GLY A 54 -1.50 2.49 12.56
C GLY A 54 -0.46 3.46 11.98
N LEU A 55 -0.47 3.68 10.67
CA LEU A 55 0.48 4.58 10.02
C LEU A 55 -0.07 6.01 10.01
N ASP A 56 0.83 6.98 10.15
CA ASP A 56 0.53 8.40 9.96
C ASP A 56 1.17 8.86 8.64
N ILE A 57 0.60 8.43 7.52
CA ILE A 57 1.07 8.81 6.19
C ILE A 57 0.22 9.94 5.67
N ALA A 58 0.86 11.06 5.36
CA ALA A 58 0.21 12.17 4.68
C ALA A 58 -0.24 11.74 3.27
N ALA A 59 -1.50 12.02 2.95
CA ALA A 59 -2.11 11.81 1.62
C ALA A 59 -1.31 12.46 0.47
N THR A 60 -0.49 13.47 0.76
CA THR A 60 0.40 14.10 -0.23
C THR A 60 1.60 13.24 -0.63
N ASN A 61 1.90 12.18 0.13
CA ASN A 61 3.07 11.33 -0.07
C ASN A 61 2.72 10.02 -0.81
N THR A 62 1.89 10.12 -1.86
CA THR A 62 1.50 8.97 -2.69
C THR A 62 2.66 8.32 -3.44
N ASP A 63 3.75 9.06 -3.68
CA ASP A 63 4.94 8.55 -4.36
C ASP A 63 5.62 7.42 -3.57
N THR A 64 5.68 7.56 -2.24
CA THR A 64 6.22 6.52 -1.35
C THR A 64 5.37 5.24 -1.35
N PHE A 65 4.09 5.33 -1.72
CA PHE A 65 3.15 4.21 -1.75
C PHE A 65 2.88 3.71 -3.17
N ARG A 66 3.72 4.12 -4.13
CA ARG A 66 3.57 3.71 -5.54
C ARG A 66 3.97 2.25 -5.77
N THR A 67 4.87 1.67 -4.98
CA THR A 67 5.37 0.29 -5.16
C THR A 67 5.34 -0.51 -3.86
N ILE A 68 5.16 -1.84 -3.94
CA ILE A 68 5.16 -2.73 -2.75
C ILE A 68 6.47 -2.60 -1.97
N GLU A 69 7.61 -2.52 -2.66
CA GLU A 69 8.93 -2.42 -2.03
C GLU A 69 9.02 -1.22 -1.08
N ARG A 70 8.47 -0.07 -1.49
CA ARG A 70 8.51 1.14 -0.68
C ARG A 70 7.54 1.06 0.50
N ILE A 71 6.36 0.48 0.27
CA ILE A 71 5.38 0.22 1.34
C ILE A 71 6.00 -0.70 2.40
N GLU A 72 6.64 -1.78 1.96
CA GLU A 72 7.39 -2.67 2.84
C GLU A 72 8.53 -1.95 3.55
N ALA A 73 9.28 -1.09 2.88
CA ALA A 73 10.36 -0.32 3.51
C ALA A 73 9.84 0.61 4.62
N VAL A 74 8.61 1.14 4.49
CA VAL A 74 7.96 1.95 5.53
C VAL A 74 7.45 1.08 6.68
N LEU A 75 6.93 -0.11 6.38
CA LEU A 75 6.34 -1.01 7.37
C LEU A 75 7.37 -1.87 8.11
N GLY A 76 8.42 -2.32 7.42
CA GLY A 76 9.48 -3.22 7.89
C GLY A 76 10.18 -2.76 9.18
N PRO A 77 10.54 -1.47 9.34
CA PRO A 77 11.14 -0.99 10.58
C PRO A 77 10.11 -0.67 11.68
N ARG A 78 8.80 -0.60 11.37
CA ARG A 78 7.76 -0.09 12.29
C ARG A 78 7.02 -1.16 13.08
N LYS A 79 7.26 -2.46 12.83
CA LYS A 79 6.76 -3.56 13.69
C LYS A 79 7.12 -3.40 15.19
N ALA A 80 8.00 -2.46 15.55
CA ALA A 80 8.45 -2.19 16.92
C ALA A 80 7.83 -0.96 17.63
N THR A 81 7.04 -0.10 16.97
CA THR A 81 6.65 1.19 17.58
C THR A 81 5.15 1.43 17.56
N THR A 82 4.55 1.15 18.72
CA THR A 82 3.64 2.04 19.44
C THR A 82 2.27 2.30 18.84
N VAL A 83 1.32 1.48 19.31
CA VAL A 83 0.00 1.95 19.74
C VAL A 83 0.21 3.08 20.77
N ARG A 84 -0.05 4.33 20.39
CA ARG A 84 -0.43 5.44 21.29
C ARG A 84 -1.48 6.22 20.52
N GLU A 85 -2.74 5.98 20.88
CA GLU A 85 -3.66 6.96 21.49
C GLU A 85 -4.18 7.93 20.41
N GLU A 86 -5.47 8.26 20.32
CA GLU A 86 -6.23 8.90 21.39
C GLU A 86 -7.72 8.48 21.41
N ARG A 87 -8.28 8.55 22.61
CA ARG A 87 -9.67 8.28 23.00
C ARG A 87 -10.67 9.27 22.43
#